data_AF-A0A3D0SP78-F1
#
_entry.id   AF-A0A3D0SP78-F1
#
_cell.length_a   1.000
_cell.length_b   1.000
_cell.length_c   1.000
_cell.angle_alpha   90.00
_cell.angle_beta   90.00
_cell.angle_gamma   90.00
#
_symmetry.space_group_name_H-M   'P 1'
#
loop_
_entity.id
_entity.type
_entity.pdbx_description
1 polymer ?
#
loop_
_entity_poly.entity_id
_entity_poly.type
_entity_poly.pdbx_seq_one_letter_code
_entity_poly.pdbx_strand_id
1 'polypeptide(L)' 'RGTPVERVMDSNDLERERGITILAKNTALYWRDYHINIVDTPGHADFGGEVERVLSMVDSVLLL' A
#
# COMPACT_ATOMS: atom_id res chain seq x y z
N ARG A 1 0.32 -12.10 23.26
CA ARG A 1 0.91 -11.36 22.12
C ARG A 1 0.17 -11.83 20.89
N GLY A 2 -0.46 -10.91 20.14
CA GLY A 2 -1.20 -11.27 18.93
C GLY A 2 -0.27 -11.83 17.87
N THR A 3 -0.73 -12.83 17.12
CA THR A 3 -0.04 -13.38 15.96
C THR A 3 0.26 -12.24 14.97
N PRO A 4 1.48 -12.15 14.42
CA PRO A 4 1.79 -11.15 13.40
C PRO A 4 0.86 -11.32 12.20
N VAL A 5 0.16 -10.26 11.81
CA VAL A 5 -0.61 -10.22 10.57
C VAL A 5 0.36 -9.89 9.45
N GLU A 6 0.54 -10.80 8.50
CA GLU A 6 1.54 -10.67 7.42
C GLU A 6 1.22 -9.51 6.47
N ARG A 7 -0.07 -9.23 6.21
CA ARG A 7 -0.55 -8.15 5.33
C ARG A 7 -1.56 -7.27 6.05
N VAL A 8 -1.04 -6.32 6.83
CA VAL A 8 -1.86 -5.46 7.71
C VAL A 8 -2.78 -4.53 6.91
N MET A 9 -2.38 -4.17 5.68
CA MET A 9 -3.13 -3.26 4.82
C MET A 9 -4.18 -3.97 3.94
N ASP A 10 -4.17 -5.30 3.85
CA ASP A 10 -5.21 -6.03 3.11
C ASP A 10 -6.47 -6.15 3.97
N SER A 11 -7.40 -5.22 3.76
CA SER A 11 -8.59 -5.06 4.60
C SER A 11 -9.74 -5.95 4.14
N ASN A 12 -9.80 -6.26 2.84
CA ASN A 12 -10.94 -6.95 2.25
C ASN A 12 -10.64 -8.44 2.05
N ASP A 13 -11.66 -9.31 2.16
CA ASP A 13 -11.47 -10.77 2.01
C ASP A 13 -10.88 -11.13 0.64
N LEU A 14 -11.28 -10.44 -0.42
CA LEU A 14 -10.74 -10.65 -1.77
C LEU A 14 -9.26 -10.29 -1.89
N GLU A 15 -8.79 -9.26 -1.18
CA GLU A 15 -7.37 -8.88 -1.14
C GLU A 15 -6.56 -9.98 -0.44
N ARG A 16 -7.07 -10.47 0.70
CA ARG A 16 -6.44 -11.54 1.48
C ARG A 16 -6.39 -12.87 0.74
N GLU A 17 -7.46 -13.21 0.03
CA GLU A 17 -7.55 -14.42 -0.79
C GLU A 17 -6.59 -14.39 -1.98
N ARG A 18 -6.48 -13.24 -2.65
CA ARG A 18 -5.62 -13.08 -3.83
C ARG A 18 -4.17 -12.74 -3.48
N GLY A 19 -3.91 -12.29 -2.25
CA GLY A 19 -2.59 -11.83 -1.80
C GLY A 19 -2.13 -10.55 -2.51
N ILE A 20 -3.06 -9.69 -2.91
CA ILE A 20 -2.78 -8.41 -3.57
C ILE A 20 -3.59 -7.28 -2.92
N THR A 21 -3.01 -6.10 -2.87
CA THR A 21 -3.74 -4.85 -2.63
C THR A 21 -4.61 -4.55 -3.86
N ILE A 22 -5.88 -4.21 -3.67
CA ILE A 22 -6.81 -3.89 -4.77
C ILE A 22 -7.04 -2.39 -4.87
N LEU A 23 -7.17 -1.72 -3.71
CA LEU A 23 -7.33 -0.27 -3.63
C LEU A 23 -6.13 0.35 -2.91
N ALA A 24 -5.66 1.49 -3.39
CA ALA A 24 -4.54 2.18 -2.77
C ALA A 24 -4.86 2.57 -1.32
N LYS A 25 -3.92 2.34 -0.41
CA LYS A 25 -4.08 2.68 1.02
C LYS A 25 -2.93 3.54 1.50
N ASN A 26 -3.27 4.58 2.27
CA ASN A 26 -2.28 5.45 2.89
C ASN A 26 -2.06 5.06 4.36
N THR A 27 -0.81 4.96 4.77
CA THR A 27 -0.40 4.92 6.18
C THR A 27 0.59 6.04 6.44
N ALA A 28 0.31 6.83 7.47
CA ALA A 28 1.20 7.89 7.90
C ALA A 28 1.93 7.48 9.19
N LEU A 29 3.21 7.82 9.28
CA LEU A 29 4.00 7.63 10.48
C LEU A 29 5.00 8.78 10.67
N TYR A 30 5.30 9.08 11.92
CA TYR A 30 6.39 9.98 12.26
C TYR A 30 7.66 9.17 12.49
N TRP A 31 8.73 9.53 11.78
CA TRP A 31 10.07 8.99 12.01
C TRP A 31 11.06 10.13 12.19
N ARG A 32 11.58 10.27 13.42
CA ARG A 32 12.36 11.44 13.84
C ARG A 32 11.54 12.71 13.61
N ASP A 33 12.08 13.69 12.89
CA ASP A 33 11.43 14.95 12.57
C ASP A 33 10.63 14.91 11.24
N TYR A 34 10.51 13.73 10.61
CA TYR A 34 9.81 13.57 9.35
C TYR A 34 8.42 12.95 9.55
N HIS A 35 7.43 13.55 8.87
CA HIS A 35 6.12 12.96 8.66
C HIS A 35 6.13 12.22 7.33
N ILE A 36 6.10 10.88 7.38
CA ILE A 36 6.22 10.02 6.21
C ILE A 36 4.84 9.46 5.88
N ASN A 37 4.41 9.62 4.63
CA ASN A 37 3.25 8.94 4.07
C ASN A 37 3.73 7.77 3.22
N ILE A 38 3.22 6.59 3.51
CA ILE A 38 3.45 5.38 2.72
C ILE A 38 2.14 5.07 2.00
N VAL A 39 2.21 4.98 0.68
CA VAL A 39 1.08 4.57 -0.15
C VAL A 39 1.32 3.15 -0.62
N ASP A 40 0.46 2.24 -0.17
CA ASP A 40 0.38 0.87 -0.68
C ASP A 40 -0.42 0.87 -1.98
N THR A 41 0.19 0.42 -3.06
CA THR A 41 -0.40 0.46 -4.41
C THR A 41 -1.06 -0.86 -4.77
N PRO A 42 -2.12 -0.87 -5.60
CA PRO A 42 -2.71 -2.11 -6.08
C PRO A 42 -1.74 -3.02 -6.84
N GLY A 43 -1.89 -4.33 -6.64
CA GLY A 43 -1.07 -5.37 -7.26
C GLY A 43 -1.78 -6.11 -8.39
N HIS A 44 -2.08 -5.46 -9.52
CA HIS A 44 -2.51 -6.14 -10.75
C HIS A 44 -2.41 -5.21 -11.97
N ALA A 45 -2.18 -5.76 -13.17
CA ALA A 45 -2.17 -4.98 -14.41
C ALA A 45 -3.50 -4.26 -14.68
N ASP A 46 -4.59 -4.81 -14.14
CA ASP A 46 -5.95 -4.26 -14.25
C ASP A 46 -6.12 -2.91 -13.52
N PHE A 47 -5.18 -2.51 -12.66
CA PHE A 47 -5.25 -1.26 -11.88
C PHE A 47 -4.22 -0.20 -12.33
N GLY A 48 -3.70 -0.29 -13.56
CA GLY A 48 -2.65 0.59 -14.07
C GLY A 48 -2.94 2.09 -13.92
N GLY A 49 -4.16 2.55 -14.22
CA GLY A 49 -4.52 3.96 -14.08
C GLY A 49 -4.55 4.47 -12.63
N GLU A 50 -4.73 3.60 -11.64
CA GLU A 50 -4.61 3.96 -10.23
C GLU A 50 -3.13 4.02 -9.82
N VAL A 51 -2.33 3.06 -10.27
CA VAL A 51 -0.87 3.05 -10.05
C VAL A 51 -0.23 4.30 -10.63
N GLU A 52 -0.54 4.69 -11.87
CA GLU A 52 -0.03 5.91 -12.49
C GLU A 52 -0.37 7.17 -11.67
N ARG A 53 -1.59 7.24 -11.13
CA ARG A 53 -2.00 8.35 -10.27
C ARG A 53 -1.18 8.37 -8.98
N VAL A 54 -0.97 7.22 -8.33
CA VAL A 54 -0.14 7.15 -7.13
C VAL A 54 1.30 7.57 -7.44
N LEU A 55 1.87 7.08 -8.54
CA LEU A 55 3.21 7.47 -8.98
C LEU A 55 3.34 8.98 -9.22
N SER A 56 2.28 9.66 -9.64
CA SER A 56 2.27 11.12 -9.78
C SER A 56 2.17 11.90 -8.46
N MET A 57 1.77 11.24 -7.37
CA MET A 57 1.56 11.85 -6.05
C MET A 57 2.75 11.65 -5.09
N VAL A 58 3.59 10.65 -5.32
CA VAL A 58 4.69 10.28 -4.41
C VAL A 58 6.03 10.82 -4.87
N ASP A 59 6.89 11.20 -3.93
CA ASP A 59 8.25 11.66 -4.22
C ASP A 59 9.20 10.51 -4.57
N SER A 60 8.91 9.29 -4.12
CA SER A 60 9.79 8.12 -4.30
C SER A 60 9.00 6.82 -4.31
N VAL A 61 9.60 5.78 -4.89
CA VAL A 61 9.03 4.44 -5.00
C VAL A 61 9.98 3.44 -4.36
N LEU A 62 9.42 2.49 -3.61
CA LEU A 62 10.15 1.33 -3.12
C LEU A 62 9.91 0.15 -4.07
N LEU A 63 10.96 -0.35 -4.70
CA LEU A 63 10.94 -1.57 -5.50
C LEU A 63 11.46 -2.73 -4.64
N LEU A 64 10.63 -3.76 -4.47
CA LEU A 64 10.88 -4.94 -3.63
C LEU A 64 11.37 -6.14 -4.44
#